data_AF-A0A2W5F3E3-F1
#
_entry.id   AF-A0A2W5F3E3-F1
#
_cell.length_a   1.000
_cell.length_b   1.000
_cell.length_c   1.000
_cell.angle_alpha   90.00
_cell.angle_beta   90.00
_cell.angle_gamma   90.00
#
_symmetry.space_group_name_H-M   'P 1'
#
loop_
_entity.id
_entity.type
_entity.pdbx_description
1 polymer ?
#
loop_
_entity_poly.entity_id
_entity_poly.type
_entity_poly.pdbx_seq_one_letter_code
_entity_poly.pdbx_strand_id
1 'polypeptide(L)'
;MKMFLILTISLLSFHMVSAQLTPFKDKETQLYGYKSPTGAIIVAPQYSMANAFRNGMAAVNKGAVVKNVTANGGKWGFLDSAGHVAIPLIYDYVQDFRGDSARVVKGRKKYLIDKTGKVIDEIRRYEIIRHPDPIDWKAKQ
;
A
#
# COMPACT_ATOMS: atom_id res chain seq x y z
N MET A 1 -41.25 -42.18 -20.99
CA MET A 1 -41.49 -40.72 -20.81
C MET A 1 -41.28 -40.38 -19.35
N LYS A 2 -40.69 -39.20 -19.05
CA LYS A 2 -39.79 -38.96 -17.89
C LYS A 2 -38.44 -39.68 -18.08
N MET A 3 -37.26 -39.22 -17.66
CA MET A 3 -36.70 -37.95 -17.13
C MET A 3 -35.15 -38.12 -17.21
N PHE A 4 -34.24 -37.15 -17.40
CA PHE A 4 -34.27 -35.68 -17.50
C PHE A 4 -33.22 -35.20 -18.56
N LEU A 5 -33.24 -33.92 -18.96
CA LEU A 5 -32.13 -33.25 -19.65
C LEU A 5 -31.18 -32.63 -18.62
N ILE A 6 -30.05 -33.29 -18.32
CA ILE A 6 -29.03 -32.70 -17.45
C ILE A 6 -28.18 -31.73 -18.28
N LEU A 7 -28.62 -30.47 -18.34
CA LEU A 7 -27.77 -29.33 -18.68
C LEU A 7 -26.74 -29.15 -17.56
N THR A 8 -25.66 -29.95 -17.60
CA THR A 8 -24.39 -29.52 -16.99
C THR A 8 -23.83 -28.40 -17.86
N ILE A 9 -24.43 -27.21 -17.73
CA ILE A 9 -23.64 -25.98 -17.87
C ILE A 9 -22.60 -26.12 -16.77
N SER A 10 -21.41 -26.60 -17.13
CA SER A 10 -20.24 -26.59 -16.25
C SER A 10 -20.13 -25.18 -15.73
N LEU A 11 -20.51 -25.00 -14.47
CA LEU A 11 -20.82 -23.69 -13.90
C LEU A 11 -19.60 -22.83 -14.13
N LEU A 12 -19.76 -21.85 -15.03
CA LEU A 12 -18.64 -21.08 -15.56
C LEU A 12 -17.93 -20.50 -14.35
N SER A 13 -16.75 -21.04 -14.02
CA SER A 13 -15.96 -20.63 -12.86
C SER A 13 -15.24 -19.35 -13.22
N PHE A 14 -16.06 -18.37 -13.61
CA PHE A 14 -15.81 -16.96 -13.64
C PHE A 14 -15.48 -16.58 -12.20
N HIS A 15 -14.23 -16.87 -11.85
CA HIS A 15 -13.48 -16.08 -10.90
C HIS A 15 -13.61 -14.68 -11.43
N MET A 16 -14.61 -13.96 -10.91
CA MET A 16 -14.73 -12.55 -11.09
C MET A 16 -13.48 -12.01 -10.43
N VAL A 17 -12.43 -11.83 -11.24
CA VAL A 17 -11.22 -11.12 -10.84
C VAL A 17 -11.77 -9.84 -10.27
N SER A 18 -11.64 -9.66 -8.96
CA SER A 18 -12.12 -8.48 -8.25
C SER A 18 -11.40 -7.32 -8.91
N ALA A 19 -12.07 -6.67 -9.85
CA ALA A 19 -11.42 -5.79 -10.79
C ALA A 19 -11.26 -4.47 -10.04
N GLN A 20 -10.12 -4.39 -9.36
CA GLN A 20 -9.79 -3.34 -8.39
C GLN A 20 -9.78 -1.98 -9.08
N LEU A 21 -10.01 -0.93 -8.29
CA LEU A 21 -10.03 0.42 -8.82
C LEU A 21 -8.67 0.76 -9.46
N THR A 22 -8.69 1.48 -10.56
CA THR A 22 -7.48 1.93 -11.25
C THR A 22 -7.22 3.40 -10.95
N PRO A 23 -5.97 3.79 -10.57
CA PRO A 23 -5.65 5.19 -10.39
C PRO A 23 -5.70 5.90 -11.75
N PHE A 24 -6.21 7.12 -11.77
CA PHE A 24 -6.14 8.00 -12.93
C PHE A 24 -5.70 9.39 -12.48
N LYS A 25 -4.95 10.09 -13.34
CA LYS A 25 -4.54 11.47 -13.11
C LYS A 25 -5.49 12.39 -13.85
N ASP A 26 -6.07 13.34 -13.13
CA ASP A 26 -6.78 14.45 -13.74
C ASP A 26 -5.80 15.46 -14.36
N LYS A 27 -6.16 16.01 -15.52
CA LYS A 27 -5.27 16.87 -16.31
C LYS A 27 -5.27 18.31 -15.81
N GLU A 28 -6.38 18.79 -15.25
CA GLU A 28 -6.54 20.18 -14.82
C GLU A 28 -5.88 20.41 -13.45
N THR A 29 -6.30 19.62 -12.46
CA THR A 29 -5.82 19.68 -11.07
C THR A 29 -4.45 19.01 -10.87
N GLN A 30 -4.04 18.14 -11.80
CA GLN A 30 -2.88 17.24 -11.67
C GLN A 30 -2.94 16.27 -10.48
N LEU A 31 -4.10 16.14 -9.83
CA LEU A 31 -4.35 15.19 -8.75
C LEU A 31 -4.74 13.82 -9.31
N TYR A 32 -4.59 12.80 -8.47
CA TYR A 32 -5.02 11.45 -8.73
C TYR A 32 -6.34 11.13 -8.01
N GLY A 33 -7.20 10.43 -8.73
CA GLY A 33 -8.39 9.75 -8.22
C GLY A 33 -8.36 8.26 -8.58
N TYR A 34 -9.43 7.55 -8.28
CA TYR A 34 -9.61 6.14 -8.64
C TYR A 34 -10.93 5.93 -9.36
N LYS A 35 -10.90 5.10 -10.41
CA LYS A 35 -12.06 4.70 -11.20
C LYS A 35 -12.26 3.19 -11.19
N SER A 36 -13.51 2.76 -11.27
CA SER A 36 -13.88 1.37 -11.48
C SER A 36 -13.41 0.87 -12.86
N PRO A 37 -13.45 -0.45 -13.10
CA PRO A 37 -13.17 -1.04 -14.41
C PRO A 37 -14.11 -0.56 -15.53
N THR A 38 -15.34 -0.19 -15.19
CA THR A 38 -16.32 0.41 -16.12
C THR A 38 -16.02 1.87 -16.45
N GLY A 39 -15.01 2.47 -15.82
CA GLY A 39 -14.61 3.86 -16.00
C GLY A 39 -15.29 4.85 -15.04
N ALA A 40 -16.27 4.43 -14.24
CA ALA A 40 -16.94 5.30 -13.27
C ALA A 40 -15.97 5.76 -12.18
N ILE A 41 -15.95 7.05 -11.88
CA ILE A 41 -15.09 7.62 -10.84
C ILE A 41 -15.66 7.23 -9.48
N ILE A 42 -14.88 6.50 -8.68
CA ILE A 42 -15.25 6.06 -7.32
C ILE A 42 -14.61 6.99 -6.28
N VAL A 43 -13.38 7.43 -6.54
CA VAL A 43 -12.67 8.41 -5.72
C VAL A 43 -12.28 9.58 -6.61
N ALA A 44 -12.87 10.74 -6.35
CA ALA A 44 -12.55 11.96 -7.09
C ALA A 44 -11.05 12.35 -6.94
N PRO A 45 -10.47 13.08 -7.91
CA PRO A 45 -9.08 13.54 -7.85
C PRO A 45 -8.81 14.38 -6.60
N GLN A 46 -8.02 13.83 -5.67
CA GLN A 46 -7.72 14.48 -4.39
C GLN A 46 -6.35 14.10 -3.79
N TYR A 47 -5.62 13.19 -4.44
CA TYR A 47 -4.32 12.70 -3.97
C TYR A 47 -3.20 13.21 -4.86
N SER A 48 -2.08 13.61 -4.28
CA SER A 48 -0.91 14.07 -5.02
C SER A 48 -0.10 12.89 -5.61
N MET A 49 -0.20 11.71 -5.00
CA MET A 49 0.21 10.42 -5.58
C MET A 49 -0.80 9.34 -5.22
N ALA A 50 -1.01 8.38 -6.12
CA ALA A 50 -1.91 7.25 -5.96
C ALA A 50 -1.31 5.99 -6.63
N ASN A 51 -1.00 4.97 -5.84
CA ASN A 51 -0.49 3.70 -6.35
C ASN A 51 -1.64 2.82 -6.85
N ALA A 52 -1.34 1.87 -7.73
CA ALA A 52 -2.29 0.82 -8.08
C ALA A 52 -2.58 -0.08 -6.87
N PHE A 53 -3.79 -0.64 -6.81
CA PHE A 53 -4.14 -1.59 -5.74
C PHE A 53 -3.27 -2.84 -5.78
N ARG A 54 -2.83 -3.29 -4.61
CA ARG A 54 -2.06 -4.52 -4.38
C ARG A 54 -2.52 -5.15 -3.08
N ASN A 55 -2.82 -6.45 -3.10
CA ASN A 55 -3.30 -7.19 -1.94
C ASN A 55 -4.54 -6.57 -1.25
N GLY A 56 -5.39 -5.88 -2.01
CA GLY A 56 -6.61 -5.21 -1.53
C GLY A 56 -6.41 -3.78 -1.02
N MET A 57 -5.18 -3.26 -0.99
CA MET A 57 -4.85 -1.91 -0.49
C MET A 57 -4.18 -1.06 -1.57
N ALA A 58 -4.37 0.26 -1.54
CA ALA A 58 -3.62 1.19 -2.39
C ALA A 58 -2.99 2.32 -1.58
N ALA A 59 -1.68 2.54 -1.73
CA ALA A 59 -0.98 3.65 -1.08
C ALA A 59 -1.32 4.98 -1.75
N VAL A 60 -1.66 5.99 -0.94
CA VAL A 60 -1.99 7.34 -1.40
C VAL A 60 -1.26 8.41 -0.59
N ASN A 61 -0.86 9.51 -1.24
CA ASN A 61 -0.23 10.67 -0.62
C ASN A 61 -1.14 11.91 -0.74
N LYS A 62 -1.19 12.73 0.30
CA LYS A 62 -1.63 14.13 0.21
C LYS A 62 -0.46 15.03 0.60
N GLY A 63 0.07 15.73 -0.40
CA GLY A 63 1.24 16.61 -0.33
C GLY A 63 1.19 17.66 -1.45
N ALA A 64 2.27 18.43 -1.62
CA ALA A 64 2.30 19.47 -2.64
C ALA A 64 2.33 18.87 -4.05
N VAL A 65 1.34 19.23 -4.87
CA VAL A 65 1.34 18.92 -6.30
C VAL A 65 2.13 20.01 -7.03
N VAL A 66 3.21 19.61 -7.69
CA VAL A 66 3.99 20.48 -8.57
C VAL A 66 3.81 19.96 -9.99
N LYS A 67 3.44 20.84 -10.93
CA LYS A 67 3.29 20.45 -12.35
C LYS A 67 4.60 19.81 -12.84
N ASN A 68 4.48 18.65 -13.48
CA ASN A 68 5.59 17.87 -14.03
C ASN A 68 6.63 17.33 -13.02
N VAL A 69 6.32 17.29 -11.72
CA VAL A 69 7.19 16.69 -10.69
C VAL A 69 6.39 15.70 -9.82
N THR A 70 7.03 14.62 -9.40
CA THR A 70 6.52 13.70 -8.37
C THR A 70 6.20 14.47 -7.09
N ALA A 71 5.11 14.18 -6.39
CA ALA A 71 4.66 15.07 -5.31
C ALA A 71 5.68 15.21 -4.18
N ASN A 72 5.92 16.47 -3.77
CA ASN A 72 6.92 16.80 -2.77
C ASN A 72 6.29 16.77 -1.36
N GLY A 73 6.87 15.92 -0.50
CA GLY A 73 6.45 15.78 0.90
C GLY A 73 5.06 15.18 1.07
N GLY A 74 4.25 15.81 1.92
CA GLY A 74 2.93 15.31 2.30
C GLY A 74 2.97 14.14 3.29
N LYS A 75 1.82 13.49 3.46
CA LYS A 75 1.68 12.27 4.24
C LYS A 75 1.02 11.16 3.43
N TRP A 76 1.45 9.94 3.72
CA TRP A 76 1.00 8.70 3.11
C TRP A 76 0.07 7.93 4.04
N GLY A 77 -0.92 7.28 3.43
CA GLY A 77 -1.87 6.35 4.04
C GLY A 77 -2.32 5.33 3.00
N PHE A 78 -3.36 4.56 3.29
CA PHE A 78 -3.86 3.52 2.39
C PHE A 78 -5.38 3.55 2.24
N LEU A 79 -5.84 3.27 1.02
CA LEU A 79 -7.25 3.00 0.72
C LEU A 79 -7.55 1.50 0.80
N ASP A 80 -8.77 1.15 1.20
CA ASP A 80 -9.38 -0.16 0.96
C ASP A 80 -9.83 -0.31 -0.51
N SER A 81 -10.20 -1.53 -0.92
CA SER A 81 -10.65 -1.84 -2.28
C SER A 81 -11.93 -1.13 -2.73
N ALA A 82 -12.70 -0.53 -1.81
CA ALA A 82 -13.86 0.31 -2.11
C ALA A 82 -13.47 1.79 -2.29
N GLY A 83 -12.25 2.19 -1.92
CA GLY A 83 -11.71 3.54 -2.05
C GLY A 83 -11.77 4.38 -0.77
N HIS A 84 -12.18 3.82 0.37
CA HIS A 84 -12.17 4.51 1.66
C HIS A 84 -10.77 4.52 2.28
N VAL A 85 -10.45 5.55 3.07
CA VAL A 85 -9.18 5.62 3.81
C VAL A 85 -9.21 4.61 4.98
N ALA A 86 -8.69 3.41 4.74
CA ALA A 86 -8.55 2.37 5.76
C ALA A 86 -7.40 2.65 6.75
N ILE A 87 -6.31 3.25 6.25
CA ILE A 87 -5.16 3.63 7.08
C ILE A 87 -4.91 5.14 6.88
N PRO A 88 -5.02 5.97 7.95
CA PRO A 88 -4.88 7.42 7.86
C PRO A 88 -3.58 7.89 7.22
N LEU A 89 -3.64 9.06 6.57
CA LEU A 89 -2.48 9.68 5.92
C LEU A 89 -1.58 10.36 6.96
N ILE A 90 -0.79 9.55 7.68
CA ILE A 90 0.06 9.98 8.81
C ILE A 90 1.54 9.58 8.67
N TYR A 91 1.90 8.79 7.65
CA TYR A 91 3.26 8.29 7.44
C TYR A 91 4.06 9.22 6.52
N ASP A 92 5.35 9.34 6.75
CA ASP A 92 6.27 10.11 5.90
C ASP A 92 6.60 9.36 4.60
N TYR A 93 6.59 8.03 4.66
CA TYR A 93 6.80 7.15 3.52
C TYR A 93 6.16 5.79 3.78
N VAL A 94 5.69 5.12 2.72
CA VAL A 94 5.14 3.75 2.78
C VAL A 94 5.65 2.92 1.62
N GLN A 95 5.73 1.61 1.82
CA GLN A 95 5.82 0.61 0.76
C GLN A 95 4.44 -0.03 0.55
N ASP A 96 4.14 -0.47 -0.67
CA ASP A 96 2.91 -1.23 -0.95
C ASP A 96 2.81 -2.48 -0.08
N PHE A 97 1.58 -2.88 0.25
CA PHE A 97 1.31 -4.14 0.94
C PHE A 97 1.85 -5.35 0.18
N ARG A 98 2.52 -6.25 0.89
CA ARG A 98 2.96 -7.57 0.41
C ARG A 98 2.34 -8.64 1.31
N GLY A 99 1.34 -9.35 0.79
CA GLY A 99 0.45 -10.15 1.62
C GLY A 99 -0.34 -9.23 2.56
N ASP A 100 -0.25 -9.49 3.87
CA ASP A 100 -1.01 -8.78 4.91
C ASP A 100 -0.23 -7.69 5.65
N SER A 101 1.00 -7.37 5.21
CA SER A 101 1.82 -6.32 5.85
C SER A 101 2.43 -5.31 4.89
N ALA A 102 2.69 -4.11 5.41
CA ALA A 102 3.39 -3.02 4.73
C ALA A 102 4.48 -2.42 5.63
N ARG A 103 5.58 -1.96 5.02
CA ARG A 103 6.63 -1.20 5.73
C ARG A 103 6.34 0.28 5.61
N VAL A 104 6.36 0.99 6.72
CA VAL A 104 6.03 2.42 6.81
C VAL A 104 7.03 3.19 7.66
N VAL A 105 7.12 4.49 7.44
CA VAL A 105 8.02 5.41 8.15
C VAL A 105 7.20 6.51 8.82
N LYS A 106 7.47 6.79 10.10
CA LYS A 106 6.88 7.92 10.82
C LYS A 106 7.98 8.60 11.64
N GLY A 107 8.32 9.84 11.28
CA GLY A 107 9.51 10.52 11.78
C GLY A 107 10.78 9.71 11.48
N ARG A 108 11.60 9.46 12.50
CA ARG A 108 12.84 8.67 12.37
C ARG A 108 12.62 7.16 12.50
N LYS A 109 11.40 6.71 12.81
CA LYS A 109 11.07 5.30 13.09
C LYS A 109 10.49 4.59 11.88
N LYS A 110 10.76 3.29 11.78
CA LYS A 110 10.26 2.39 10.74
C LYS A 110 9.39 1.31 11.40
N TYR A 111 8.27 0.99 10.78
CA TYR A 111 7.32 0.01 11.31
C TYR A 111 6.93 -0.99 10.23
N LEU A 112 6.60 -2.20 10.66
CA LEU A 112 5.76 -3.11 9.91
C LEU A 112 4.33 -2.97 10.43
N ILE A 113 3.36 -2.73 9.56
CA ILE A 113 1.93 -2.61 9.92
C ILE A 113 1.10 -3.66 9.20
N ASP A 114 -0.03 -4.05 9.79
CA ASP A 114 -1.07 -4.84 9.12
C ASP A 114 -2.06 -3.95 8.33
N LYS A 115 -3.03 -4.58 7.65
CA LYS A 115 -4.06 -3.91 6.84
C LYS A 115 -5.03 -3.02 7.64
N THR A 116 -5.06 -3.13 8.96
CA THR A 116 -5.81 -2.22 9.86
C THR A 116 -5.00 -1.00 10.29
N GLY A 117 -3.71 -0.96 9.93
CA GLY A 117 -2.77 0.08 10.36
C GLY A 117 -2.13 -0.18 11.73
N LYS A 118 -2.44 -1.31 12.38
CA LYS A 118 -1.82 -1.72 13.64
C LYS A 118 -0.36 -2.07 13.39
N VAL A 119 0.53 -1.60 14.27
CA VAL A 119 1.96 -1.95 14.25
C VAL A 119 2.12 -3.41 14.68
N ILE A 120 2.73 -4.20 13.79
CA ILE A 120 3.20 -5.57 14.04
C ILE A 120 4.58 -5.51 14.71
N ASP A 121 5.48 -4.66 14.21
CA ASP A 121 6.86 -4.53 14.69
C ASP A 121 7.44 -3.12 14.44
N GLU A 122 8.38 -2.69 15.28
CA GLU A 122 9.22 -1.49 15.08
C GLU A 122 10.60 -1.92 14.59
N ILE A 123 10.89 -1.69 13.31
CA ILE A 123 12.11 -2.12 12.64
C ILE A 123 13.30 -1.28 13.13
N ARG A 124 13.91 -1.73 14.22
CA ARG A 124 15.16 -1.20 14.74
C ARG A 124 16.29 -1.58 13.80
N ARG A 125 17.10 -0.59 13.39
CA ARG A 125 18.41 -0.90 12.80
C ARG A 125 19.24 -1.50 13.93
N TYR A 126 19.87 -2.66 13.71
CA TYR A 126 20.97 -3.08 14.57
C TYR A 126 22.00 -1.94 14.55
N GLU A 127 22.19 -1.29 15.69
CA GLU A 127 23.44 -0.56 15.89
C GLU A 127 24.52 -1.61 15.81
N ILE A 128 25.50 -1.39 14.93
CA ILE A 128 26.74 -2.15 15.00
C ILE A 128 27.33 -1.77 16.36
N ILE A 129 27.18 -2.65 17.34
CA ILE A 129 27.99 -2.61 18.54
C ILE A 129 29.41 -2.70 18.00
N ARG A 130 30.10 -1.56 17.95
CA ARG A 130 31.54 -1.56 17.75
C ARG A 130 32.08 -2.36 18.93
N HIS A 131 32.52 -3.58 18.67
CA HIS A 131 33.18 -4.39 19.68
C HIS A 131 34.27 -3.52 20.32
N PRO A 132 34.24 -3.28 21.64
CA PRO A 132 35.31 -2.57 22.31
C PRO A 132 36.56 -3.47 22.28
N ASP A 133 37.42 -3.18 21.32
CA ASP A 133 38.80 -3.63 21.08
C ASP A 133 39.12 -5.14 21.13
N PRO A 134 40.23 -5.57 20.49
CA PRO A 134 40.66 -6.98 20.54
C PRO A 134 41.00 -7.39 21.98
N ILE A 135 40.62 -8.62 22.35
CA ILE A 135 41.07 -9.25 23.60
C ILE A 135 42.61 -9.27 23.60
N ASP A 136 43.22 -8.54 24.53
CA ASP A 136 44.67 -8.56 24.71
C ASP A 136 45.09 -9.92 25.28
N TRP A 137 45.69 -10.73 24.42
CA TRP A 137 46.15 -12.07 24.73
C TRP A 137 47.50 -12.09 25.49
N LYS A 138 48.10 -10.94 25.80
CA LYS A 138 49.37 -10.86 26.53
C LYS A 138 49.25 -10.97 28.05
N ALA A 139 48.04 -11.09 28.60
CA ALA A 139 47.81 -11.23 30.05
C ALA A 139 47.95 -12.68 30.60
N LYS A 140 48.68 -13.57 29.91
CA LYS A 140 49.09 -14.89 30.42
C LYS A 140 50.54 -15.23 30.02
N GLN A 141 51.47 -14.83 30.88
CA GLN A 141 52.74 -15.51 31.13
C GLN A 141 52.79 -15.87 32.62
#